data_AF-A0A4D9DEY4-F1
#
_entry.id   AF-A0A4D9DEY4-F1
#
_cell.length_a   1.000
_cell.length_b   1.000
_cell.length_c   1.000
_cell.angle_alpha   90.00
_cell.angle_beta   90.00
_cell.angle_gamma   90.00
#
_symmetry.space_group_name_H-M   'P 1'
#
loop_
_entity.id
_entity.type
_entity.pdbx_description
1 polymer ?
#
loop_
_entity_poly.entity_id
_entity_poly.type
_entity_poly.pdbx_seq_one_letter_code
_entity_poly.pdbx_strand_id
1 'polypeptide(L)'
;MTKKPICCRQEHYINFRELTWTQYWIIEPAGYQAYLCMGSCVQAKSLLRRFGYGERTCAVVESSPLPMMYLVKKGNYTEIEVAEFPNMIVEKCGCVMDNIAVV
;
A
#
# COMPACT_ATOMS: atom_id res chain seq x y z
N MET A 1 -9.39 21.38 18.48
CA MET A 1 -9.31 19.93 18.17
C MET A 1 -9.59 19.76 16.69
N THR A 2 -8.57 19.58 15.86
CA THR A 2 -8.73 19.35 14.42
C THR A 2 -9.27 17.94 14.20
N LYS A 3 -10.49 17.83 13.66
CA LYS A 3 -11.11 16.53 13.34
C LYS A 3 -10.30 15.89 12.21
N LYS A 4 -9.62 14.76 12.47
CA LYS A 4 -8.98 13.98 11.39
C LYS A 4 -10.02 13.64 10.32
N PRO A 5 -9.67 13.72 9.02
CA PRO A 5 -10.57 13.31 7.94
C PRO A 5 -10.95 11.85 8.09
N ILE A 6 -12.14 11.49 7.60
CA ILE A 6 -12.61 10.09 7.56
C ILE A 6 -11.64 9.26 6.71
N CYS A 7 -11.40 8.00 7.09
CA CYS A 7 -10.56 7.06 6.34
C CYS A 7 -10.85 7.12 4.83
N CYS A 8 -9.82 7.44 4.05
CA CYS A 8 -9.94 7.67 2.62
C CYS A 8 -8.61 7.35 1.89
N ARG A 9 -8.72 7.00 0.61
CA ARG A 9 -7.58 6.86 -0.30
C ARG A 9 -7.06 8.25 -0.68
N GLN A 10 -5.78 8.48 -0.44
CA GLN A 10 -5.07 9.72 -0.77
C GLN A 10 -4.10 9.48 -1.92
N GLU A 11 -3.92 10.50 -2.75
CA GLU A 11 -2.95 10.46 -3.84
C GLU A 11 -1.52 10.38 -3.29
N HIS A 12 -0.75 9.45 -3.85
CA HIS A 12 0.65 9.29 -3.52
C HIS A 12 1.36 8.67 -4.72
N TYR A 13 2.26 9.46 -5.32
CA TYR A 13 3.05 9.04 -6.46
C TYR A 13 4.43 8.56 -5.98
N ILE A 14 4.83 7.38 -6.45
CA ILE A 14 6.17 6.85 -6.22
C ILE A 14 6.97 7.01 -7.50
N ASN A 15 8.01 7.84 -7.43
CA ASN A 15 8.96 8.02 -8.52
C ASN A 15 10.17 7.10 -8.31
N PHE A 16 10.29 6.04 -9.11
CA PHE A 16 11.42 5.12 -9.01
C PHE A 16 12.76 5.77 -9.40
N ARG A 17 12.75 6.90 -10.10
CA ARG A 17 13.97 7.66 -10.45
C ARG A 17 14.51 8.52 -9.30
N GLU A 18 13.68 8.84 -8.32
CA GLU A 18 14.08 9.62 -7.13
C GLU A 18 14.51 8.74 -5.96
N LEU A 19 14.17 7.46 -6.00
CA LEU A 19 14.51 6.49 -4.97
C LEU A 19 15.87 5.86 -5.26
N THR A 20 16.85 6.11 -4.38
CA THR A 20 18.23 5.64 -4.51
C THR A 20 18.33 4.13 -4.66
N TRP A 21 17.42 3.40 -4.02
CA TRP A 21 17.38 1.94 -4.05
C TRP A 21 16.75 1.36 -5.31
N THR A 22 16.09 2.14 -6.18
CA THR A 22 15.46 1.64 -7.43
C THR A 22 15.99 2.23 -8.72
N GLN A 23 16.57 3.43 -8.66
CA GLN A 23 16.84 4.29 -9.82
C GLN A 23 17.63 3.63 -10.96
N TYR A 24 18.46 2.61 -10.68
CA TYR A 24 19.37 1.99 -11.66
C TYR A 24 18.94 0.62 -12.17
N TRP A 25 17.92 -0.02 -11.58
CA TRP A 25 17.54 -1.39 -11.96
C TRP A 25 16.08 -1.54 -12.38
N ILE A 26 15.21 -0.59 -12.07
CA ILE A 26 13.88 -0.52 -12.66
C ILE A 26 13.97 0.18 -14.02
N ILE A 27 13.56 -0.49 -15.07
CA ILE A 27 13.52 0.06 -16.43
C ILE A 27 12.18 0.75 -16.65
N GLU A 28 11.06 0.07 -16.43
CA GLU A 28 9.71 0.63 -16.49
C GLU A 28 8.82 0.07 -15.36
N PRO A 29 7.83 0.82 -14.86
CA PRO A 29 7.57 2.23 -15.17
C PRO A 29 8.64 3.15 -14.54
N ALA A 30 8.74 4.41 -14.99
CA ALA A 30 9.56 5.42 -14.30
C ALA A 30 9.02 5.77 -12.89
N GLY A 31 7.73 5.58 -12.68
CA GLY A 31 7.02 5.78 -11.41
C GLY A 31 5.54 5.47 -11.59
N TYR A 32 4.82 5.38 -10.49
CA TYR A 32 3.41 4.98 -10.50
C TYR A 32 2.62 5.60 -9.35
N GLN A 33 1.30 5.63 -9.51
CA GLN A 33 0.40 6.11 -8.47
C GLN A 33 0.06 4.96 -7.50
N ALA A 34 0.74 4.94 -6.36
CA ALA A 34 0.55 3.92 -5.33
C ALA A 34 -0.70 4.17 -4.47
N TYR A 35 -0.99 5.45 -4.21
CA TYR A 35 -1.95 5.92 -3.22
C TYR A 35 -1.64 5.47 -1.79
N LEU A 36 -2.27 6.10 -0.79
CA LEU A 36 -2.14 5.74 0.62
C LEU A 36 -3.50 5.78 1.32
N CYS A 37 -3.69 4.90 2.31
CA CYS A 37 -4.85 4.97 3.20
C CYS A 37 -4.53 5.87 4.40
N MET A 38 -5.28 6.97 4.52
CA MET A 38 -5.12 7.92 5.62
C MET A 38 -6.47 8.37 6.16
N GLY A 39 -6.48 8.79 7.43
CA GLY A 39 -7.66 9.30 8.11
C GLY A 39 -7.92 8.59 9.43
N SER A 40 -9.12 8.78 9.97
CA SER A 40 -9.59 8.15 11.20
C SER A 40 -10.80 7.27 10.95
N CYS A 41 -10.95 6.29 11.84
CA CYS A 41 -12.09 5.38 11.88
C CYS A 41 -12.93 5.65 13.12
N VAL A 42 -14.25 5.52 13.00
CA VAL A 42 -15.15 5.62 14.17
C VAL A 42 -14.94 4.40 15.04
N GLN A 43 -14.55 4.62 16.29
CA GLN A 43 -14.29 3.54 17.23
C GLN A 43 -15.56 2.88 17.73
N ALA A 44 -15.49 1.56 17.89
CA ALA A 44 -16.54 0.77 18.50
C ALA A 44 -16.77 1.18 19.97
N LYS A 45 -18.01 1.06 20.45
CA LYS A 45 -18.34 1.33 21.86
C LYS A 45 -17.57 0.38 22.78
N SER A 46 -17.27 0.85 24.00
CA SER A 46 -16.46 0.16 25.03
C SER A 46 -16.79 -1.31 25.29
N LEU A 47 -18.02 -1.76 25.00
CA LEU A 47 -18.43 -3.16 25.16
C LEU A 47 -17.59 -4.10 24.29
N LEU A 48 -17.26 -3.73 23.05
CA LEU A 48 -16.44 -4.56 22.17
C LEU A 48 -14.98 -4.65 22.64
N ARG A 49 -14.46 -3.59 23.27
CA ARG A 49 -13.13 -3.61 23.90
C ARG A 49 -13.04 -4.58 25.08
N ARG A 50 -14.17 -4.89 25.76
CA ARG A 50 -14.20 -5.93 26.82
C ARG A 50 -14.11 -7.35 26.27
N PHE A 51 -14.50 -7.57 25.02
CA PHE A 51 -14.37 -8.86 24.33
C PHE A 51 -12.99 -9.06 23.69
N GLY A 52 -12.04 -8.14 23.92
CA GLY A 52 -10.66 -8.25 23.44
C GLY A 52 -10.40 -7.65 22.05
N TYR A 53 -11.40 -7.02 21.42
CA TYR A 53 -11.24 -6.38 20.12
C TYR A 53 -10.44 -5.07 20.22
N GLY A 54 -9.48 -4.90 19.30
CA GLY A 54 -8.56 -3.75 19.22
C GLY A 54 -9.21 -2.42 18.82
N GLU A 55 -8.39 -1.44 18.42
CA GLU A 55 -8.87 -0.16 17.89
C GLU A 55 -8.97 -0.22 16.35
N ARG A 56 -10.01 0.38 15.74
CA ARG A 56 -10.15 0.43 14.27
C ARG A 56 -9.09 1.34 13.68
N THR A 57 -8.37 0.84 12.69
CA THR A 57 -7.37 1.60 11.94
C THR A 57 -7.76 1.69 10.47
N CYS A 58 -7.35 2.78 9.82
CA CYS A 58 -7.54 2.96 8.39
C CYS A 58 -6.44 2.19 7.65
N ALA A 59 -6.81 1.21 6.83
CA ALA A 59 -5.88 0.34 6.13
C ALA A 59 -6.35 0.03 4.70
N VAL A 60 -5.44 -0.56 3.93
CA VAL A 60 -5.72 -1.09 2.59
C VAL A 60 -6.64 -2.31 2.75
N VAL A 61 -7.75 -2.32 2.02
CA VAL A 61 -8.67 -3.48 1.96
C VAL A 61 -8.66 -4.16 0.60
N GLU A 62 -8.18 -3.47 -0.44
CA GLU A 62 -8.02 -4.01 -1.78
C GLU A 62 -6.84 -3.32 -2.47
N SER A 63 -6.05 -4.09 -3.20
CA SER A 63 -4.89 -3.60 -3.94
C SER A 63 -4.66 -4.39 -5.21
N SER A 64 -4.03 -3.75 -6.19
CA SER A 64 -3.68 -4.34 -7.47
C SER A 64 -2.17 -4.51 -7.63
N PRO A 65 -1.73 -5.48 -8.45
CA PRO A 65 -0.31 -5.64 -8.75
C PRO A 65 0.19 -4.54 -9.70
N LEU A 66 1.50 -4.32 -9.71
CA LEU A 66 2.18 -3.46 -10.67
C LEU A 66 3.08 -4.30 -11.58
N PRO A 67 2.84 -4.34 -12.90
CA PRO A 67 3.79 -4.92 -13.85
C PRO A 67 5.02 -4.02 -13.95
N MET A 68 6.20 -4.61 -13.81
CA MET A 68 7.48 -3.91 -13.82
C MET A 68 8.48 -4.64 -14.70
N MET A 69 9.27 -3.87 -15.43
CA MET A 69 10.41 -4.34 -16.21
C MET A 69 11.70 -3.93 -15.51
N TYR A 70 12.56 -4.88 -15.17
CA TYR A 70 13.72 -4.63 -14.33
C TYR A 70 14.95 -5.49 -14.70
N LEU A 71 16.13 -5.02 -14.28
CA LEU A 71 17.41 -5.69 -14.51
C LEU A 71 17.69 -6.73 -13.42
N VAL A 72 18.04 -7.95 -13.83
CA VAL A 72 18.42 -9.05 -12.94
C VAL A 72 19.81 -9.54 -13.29
N LYS A 73 20.67 -9.70 -12.28
CA LYS A 73 22.01 -10.25 -12.46
C LYS A 73 21.99 -11.77 -12.38
N LYS A 74 22.34 -12.45 -13.47
CA LYS A 74 22.51 -13.92 -13.53
C LYS A 74 23.96 -14.25 -13.83
N GLY A 75 24.71 -14.62 -12.78
CA GLY A 75 26.14 -14.86 -12.87
C GLY A 75 26.90 -13.62 -13.34
N ASN A 76 27.48 -13.68 -14.54
CA ASN A 76 28.32 -12.63 -15.12
C ASN A 76 27.57 -11.70 -16.09
N TYR A 77 26.30 -11.96 -16.38
CA TYR A 77 25.50 -11.14 -17.29
C TYR A 77 24.27 -10.56 -16.57
N THR A 78 23.69 -9.52 -17.18
CA THR A 78 22.47 -8.88 -16.70
C THR A 78 21.37 -9.09 -17.74
N GLU A 79 20.21 -9.55 -17.32
CA GLU A 79 19.03 -9.78 -18.16
C GLU A 79 17.91 -8.81 -17.77
N ILE A 80 16.98 -8.61 -18.69
CA ILE A 80 15.74 -7.89 -18.44
C ILE A 80 14.64 -8.90 -18.11
N GLU A 81 13.94 -8.70 -17.01
CA GLU A 81 12.77 -9.49 -16.63
C GLU A 81 11.53 -8.59 -16.52
N VAL A 82 10.37 -9.18 -16.77
CA VAL A 82 9.07 -8.55 -16.57
C VAL A 82 8.29 -9.39 -15.57
N ALA A 83 7.81 -8.76 -14.50
CA ALA A 83 7.02 -9.45 -13.47
C ALA A 83 5.94 -8.53 -12.91
N GLU A 84 4.89 -9.14 -12.34
CA GLU A 84 3.84 -8.45 -11.62
C GLU A 84 4.10 -8.51 -10.12
N PHE A 85 4.26 -7.35 -9.50
CA PHE A 85 4.49 -7.23 -8.06
C PHE A 85 3.17 -6.99 -7.33
N PRO A 86 2.72 -7.90 -6.45
CA PRO A 86 1.43 -7.78 -5.77
C PRO A 86 1.41 -6.65 -4.74
N ASN A 87 0.22 -6.17 -4.39
CA ASN A 87 -0.03 -5.18 -3.32
C ASN A 87 0.68 -3.82 -3.52
N MET A 88 0.81 -3.37 -4.78
CA MET A 88 1.53 -2.14 -5.12
C MET A 88 0.59 -0.93 -5.21
N ILE A 89 -0.58 -1.09 -5.82
CA ILE A 89 -1.54 0.00 -6.04
C ILE A 89 -2.71 -0.17 -5.08
N VAL A 90 -2.97 0.82 -4.24
CA VAL A 90 -4.14 0.80 -3.33
C VAL A 90 -5.40 1.12 -4.11
N GLU A 91 -6.32 0.15 -4.19
CA GLU A 91 -7.61 0.35 -4.86
C GLU A 91 -8.68 0.84 -3.89
N LYS A 92 -8.71 0.27 -2.68
CA LYS A 92 -9.70 0.65 -1.65
C LYS A 92 -9.08 0.73 -0.26
N CYS A 93 -9.55 1.72 0.49
CA CYS A 93 -9.25 1.89 1.91
C CYS A 93 -10.49 1.57 2.75
N GLY A 94 -10.27 1.04 3.95
CA GLY A 94 -11.35 0.71 4.87
C GLY A 94 -10.89 0.73 6.33
N CYS A 95 -11.87 0.70 7.23
CA CYS A 95 -11.63 0.60 8.66
C CYS A 95 -11.58 -0.87 9.07
N VAL A 96 -10.40 -1.33 9.47
CA VAL A 96 -10.15 -2.73 9.85
C VAL A 96 -9.91 -2.86 11.34
N MET A 97 -10.12 -4.07 11.86
CA MET A 97 -9.87 -4.46 13.25
C MET A 97 -8.90 -5.64 13.24
N ASP A 98 -7.86 -5.59 14.06
CA ASP A 98 -6.92 -6.70 14.29
C ASP A 98 -6.37 -7.35 12.99
N ASN A 99 -6.19 -6.57 11.91
CA ASN A 99 -5.77 -7.02 10.57
C ASN A 99 -6.58 -8.19 9.98
N ILE A 100 -7.74 -8.52 10.54
CA ILE A 100 -8.66 -9.51 10.00
C ILE A 100 -9.83 -8.73 9.39
N ALA A 101 -9.99 -8.87 8.08
CA ALA A 101 -11.20 -8.45 7.40
C ALA A 101 -12.37 -9.27 7.98
N VAL A 102 -13.16 -8.67 8.86
CA VAL A 102 -14.43 -9.27 9.27
C VAL A 102 -15.37 -9.10 8.09
N VAL A 103 -15.56 -10.19 7.33
CA VAL A 103 -16.60 -10.33 6.30
C VAL A 103 -17.98 -10.26 6.94
#